data_AF-A0AB39SGY1-F1
#
_entry.id   AF-A0AB39SGY1-F1
#
_cell.length_a   1.000
_cell.length_b   1.000
_cell.length_c   1.000
_cell.angle_alpha   90.00
_cell.angle_beta   90.00
_cell.angle_gamma   90.00
#
_symmetry.space_group_name_H-M   'P 1'
#
loop_
_entity.id
_entity.type
_entity.pdbx_description
1 polymer ?
#
loop_
_entity_poly.entity_id
_entity_poly.type
_entity_poly.pdbx_seq_one_letter_code
_entity_poly.pdbx_strand_id
1 'polypeptide(L)'
;MSVHTPADYLELARAENDSAVLHRLARCPYPFVWQALAANPATAPGTLLELSTAQDGAWNDNRLLRLLAEHPSANRIVLRAVRDAVAAKLAEGERPYAAVLALAGRTELAAAEVRQLGALRGASARLRSRLEQHLELRT
;
A
#
# COMPACT_ATOMS: atom_id res chain seq x y z
N MET A 1 -15.07 1.29 -30.77
CA MET A 1 -14.20 0.99 -29.61
C MET A 1 -13.47 2.27 -29.28
N SER A 2 -13.81 2.94 -28.17
CA SER A 2 -13.07 4.13 -27.77
C SER A 2 -11.69 3.70 -27.29
N VAL A 3 -10.63 4.26 -27.87
CA VAL A 3 -9.26 4.02 -27.41
C VAL A 3 -9.08 4.85 -26.16
N HIS A 4 -9.20 4.23 -24.99
CA HIS A 4 -8.91 4.90 -23.73
C HIS A 4 -7.43 5.24 -23.65
N THR A 5 -7.15 6.52 -23.47
CA THR A 5 -5.81 7.01 -23.20
C THR A 5 -5.39 6.66 -21.77
N PRO A 6 -4.09 6.69 -21.46
CA PRO A 6 -3.64 6.51 -20.08
C PRO A 6 -4.25 7.54 -19.11
N ALA A 7 -4.54 8.76 -19.59
CA ALA A 7 -5.22 9.78 -18.80
C ALA A 7 -6.68 9.40 -18.48
N ASP A 8 -7.41 8.83 -19.46
CA ASP A 8 -8.79 8.40 -19.25
C ASP A 8 -8.89 7.32 -18.16
N TYR A 9 -7.94 6.38 -18.13
CA TYR A 9 -7.88 5.36 -17.07
C TYR A 9 -7.61 5.96 -15.69
N LEU A 10 -6.77 6.99 -15.61
CA LEU A 10 -6.49 7.70 -14.36
C LEU A 10 -7.72 8.45 -13.85
N GLU A 11 -8.42 9.17 -14.73
CA GLU A 11 -9.65 9.88 -14.37
C GLU A 11 -10.73 8.91 -13.90
N LEU A 12 -10.90 7.80 -14.62
CA LEU A 12 -11.86 6.77 -14.25
C LEU A 12 -11.52 6.14 -12.89
N ALA A 13 -10.26 5.79 -12.64
CA ALA A 13 -9.82 5.24 -11.36
C ALA A 13 -10.08 6.17 -10.16
N ARG A 14 -10.12 7.49 -10.39
CA ARG A 14 -10.38 8.50 -9.34
C ARG A 14 -11.87 8.72 -9.08
N ALA A 15 -12.68 8.74 -10.13
CA ALA A 15 -14.09 9.16 -10.05
C ALA A 15 -15.06 8.00 -9.87
N GLU A 16 -14.67 6.79 -10.27
CA GLU A 16 -15.54 5.62 -10.25
C GLU A 16 -15.80 5.11 -8.82
N ASN A 17 -17.02 4.63 -8.59
CA ASN A 17 -17.46 4.02 -7.33
C ASN A 17 -17.88 2.56 -7.48
N ASP A 18 -18.06 2.05 -8.70
CA ASP A 18 -18.31 0.64 -8.95
C ASP A 18 -17.03 -0.20 -8.75
N SER A 19 -17.02 -0.99 -7.68
CA SER A 19 -15.93 -1.90 -7.35
C SER A 19 -15.58 -2.88 -8.48
N ALA A 20 -16.52 -3.30 -9.31
CA ALA A 20 -16.24 -4.17 -10.44
C ALA A 20 -15.46 -3.44 -11.54
N VAL A 21 -15.79 -2.16 -11.80
CA VAL A 21 -15.04 -1.32 -12.74
C VAL A 21 -13.63 -1.06 -12.20
N LEU A 22 -13.51 -0.68 -10.93
CA LEU A 22 -12.22 -0.44 -10.27
C LEU A 22 -11.32 -1.68 -10.29
N HIS A 23 -11.89 -2.86 -10.04
CA HIS A 23 -11.15 -4.12 -10.14
C HIS A 23 -10.65 -4.40 -11.56
N ARG A 24 -11.43 -4.09 -12.60
CA ARG A 24 -10.95 -4.21 -13.98
C ARG A 24 -9.76 -3.30 -14.26
N LEU A 25 -9.75 -2.08 -13.70
CA LEU A 25 -8.67 -1.09 -13.87
C LEU A 25 -7.36 -1.51 -13.20
N ALA A 26 -7.38 -2.38 -12.19
CA ALA A 26 -6.17 -2.91 -11.57
C ALA A 26 -5.29 -3.68 -12.56
N ARG A 27 -5.87 -4.15 -13.68
CA ARG A 27 -5.17 -4.87 -14.76
C ARG A 27 -4.49 -3.95 -15.77
N CYS A 28 -4.70 -2.63 -15.68
CA CYS A 28 -3.99 -1.68 -16.54
C CYS A 28 -2.48 -1.68 -16.20
N PRO A 29 -1.57 -1.52 -17.18
CA PRO A 29 -0.13 -1.58 -16.94
C PRO A 29 0.46 -0.25 -16.43
N TYR A 30 -0.35 0.59 -15.80
CA TYR A 30 0.00 1.98 -15.47
C TYR A 30 0.10 2.17 -13.94
N PRO A 31 1.31 2.40 -13.39
CA PRO A 31 1.50 2.55 -11.94
C PRO A 31 0.70 3.69 -11.31
N PHE A 32 0.50 4.78 -12.06
CA PHE A 32 -0.32 5.91 -11.59
C PHE A 32 -1.82 5.55 -11.51
N VAL A 33 -2.30 4.57 -12.27
CA VAL A 33 -3.67 4.04 -12.15
C VAL A 33 -3.76 3.20 -10.88
N TRP A 34 -2.78 2.35 -10.59
CA TRP A 34 -2.73 1.58 -9.33
C TRP A 34 -2.73 2.50 -8.10
N GLN A 35 -1.95 3.59 -8.14
CA GLN A 35 -1.94 4.59 -7.08
C GLN A 35 -3.29 5.30 -6.95
N ALA A 36 -3.98 5.59 -8.06
CA ALA A 36 -5.32 6.18 -8.01
C ALA A 36 -6.34 5.21 -7.41
N LEU A 37 -6.29 3.92 -7.79
CA LEU A 37 -7.14 2.88 -7.19
C LEU A 37 -6.87 2.74 -5.69
N ALA A 38 -5.60 2.70 -5.28
CA ALA A 38 -5.21 2.64 -3.86
C ALA A 38 -5.50 3.94 -3.08
N ALA A 39 -5.88 5.03 -3.74
CA ALA A 39 -6.36 6.26 -3.10
C ALA A 39 -7.89 6.39 -3.12
N ASN A 40 -8.57 5.61 -3.98
CA ASN A 40 -10.02 5.68 -4.12
C ASN A 40 -10.71 4.85 -3.03
N PRO A 41 -11.48 5.46 -2.11
CA PRO A 41 -12.08 4.77 -0.98
C PRO A 41 -13.09 3.67 -1.37
N ALA A 42 -13.65 3.74 -2.58
CA ALA A 42 -14.55 2.73 -3.11
C ALA A 42 -13.83 1.43 -3.57
N THR A 43 -12.50 1.45 -3.64
CA THR A 43 -11.73 0.27 -4.03
C THR A 43 -11.88 -0.85 -3.00
N ALA A 44 -12.40 -1.99 -3.46
CA ALA A 44 -12.72 -3.11 -2.61
C ALA A 44 -11.44 -3.81 -2.09
N PRO A 45 -11.49 -4.45 -0.90
CA PRO A 45 -10.33 -5.13 -0.31
C PRO A 45 -9.68 -6.18 -1.24
N GLY A 46 -10.47 -6.89 -2.06
CA GLY A 46 -9.94 -7.86 -3.02
C GLY A 46 -9.02 -7.22 -4.06
N THR A 47 -9.39 -6.04 -4.58
CA THR A 47 -8.56 -5.28 -5.51
C THR A 47 -7.32 -4.71 -4.81
N LEU A 48 -7.44 -4.22 -3.58
CA LEU A 48 -6.29 -3.75 -2.79
C LEU A 48 -5.28 -4.89 -2.53
N LEU A 49 -5.76 -6.11 -2.32
CA LEU A 49 -4.91 -7.30 -2.16
C LEU A 49 -4.12 -7.59 -3.45
N GLU A 50 -4.76 -7.55 -4.61
CA GLU A 50 -4.06 -7.73 -5.88
C GLU A 50 -2.99 -6.66 -6.09
N LEU A 51 -3.34 -5.38 -5.84
CA LEU A 51 -2.40 -4.27 -5.96
C LEU A 51 -1.20 -4.37 -5.01
N SER A 52 -1.32 -5.07 -3.87
CA SER A 52 -0.17 -5.30 -2.97
C SER A 52 0.95 -6.15 -3.59
N THR A 53 0.65 -6.85 -4.68
CA THR A 53 1.61 -7.66 -5.45
C THR A 53 2.13 -6.95 -6.71
N ALA A 54 1.56 -5.79 -7.05
CA ALA A 54 1.98 -5.03 -8.22
C ALA A 54 3.40 -4.46 -8.03
N GLN A 55 4.18 -4.48 -9.10
CA GLN A 55 5.56 -4.01 -9.11
C GLN A 55 5.83 -3.21 -10.38
N ASP A 56 6.59 -2.13 -10.21
CA ASP A 56 7.08 -1.32 -11.34
C ASP A 56 8.49 -0.82 -11.06
N GLY A 57 8.67 -0.07 -9.98
CA GLY A 57 9.94 0.54 -9.62
C GLY A 57 9.89 1.17 -8.24
N ALA A 58 11.04 1.27 -7.57
CA ALA A 58 11.14 1.63 -6.16
C ALA A 58 10.29 2.84 -5.74
N TRP A 59 10.28 3.92 -6.55
CA TRP A 59 9.48 5.11 -6.25
C TRP A 59 7.97 4.83 -6.31
N ASN A 60 7.50 4.16 -7.36
CA ASN A 60 6.09 3.82 -7.56
C ASN A 60 5.61 2.81 -6.52
N ASP A 61 6.42 1.78 -6.26
CA ASP A 61 6.14 0.74 -5.27
C ASP A 61 6.02 1.33 -3.87
N ASN A 62 6.97 2.18 -3.45
CA ASN A 62 6.94 2.81 -2.12
C ASN A 62 5.70 3.69 -1.93
N ARG A 63 5.28 4.41 -2.98
CA ARG A 63 4.05 5.23 -2.95
C ARG A 63 2.81 4.35 -2.90
N LEU A 64 2.74 3.29 -3.69
CA LEU A 64 1.61 2.36 -3.71
C LEU A 64 1.45 1.67 -2.36
N LEU A 65 2.52 1.11 -1.79
CA LEU A 65 2.48 0.43 -0.48
C LEU A 65 2.01 1.36 0.65
N ARG A 66 2.40 2.65 0.60
CA ARG A 66 1.91 3.64 1.54
C ARG A 66 0.39 3.84 1.40
N LEU A 67 -0.10 4.04 0.18
CA LEU A 67 -1.53 4.25 -0.08
C LEU A 67 -2.36 3.04 0.36
N LEU A 68 -1.89 1.82 0.07
CA LEU A 68 -2.54 0.59 0.51
C LEU A 68 -2.58 0.45 2.04
N ALA A 69 -1.51 0.84 2.74
CA ALA A 69 -1.48 0.84 4.22
C ALA A 69 -2.42 1.89 4.84
N GLU A 70 -2.59 3.04 4.17
CA GLU A 70 -3.46 4.14 4.61
C GLU A 70 -4.94 3.90 4.24
N HIS A 71 -5.23 3.02 3.29
CA HIS A 71 -6.57 2.86 2.72
C HIS A 71 -7.62 2.46 3.79
N PRO A 72 -8.81 3.12 3.83
CA PRO A 72 -9.85 2.83 4.83
C PRO A 72 -10.35 1.38 4.75
N SER A 73 -10.62 0.90 3.54
CA SER A 73 -11.10 -0.48 3.27
C SER A 73 -10.01 -1.56 3.35
N ALA A 74 -8.74 -1.24 3.66
CA ALA A 74 -7.69 -2.25 3.79
C ALA A 74 -7.92 -3.09 5.05
N ASN A 75 -8.47 -4.29 4.87
CA ASN A 75 -8.68 -5.23 5.97
C ASN A 75 -7.38 -5.92 6.40
N ARG A 76 -7.45 -6.75 7.44
CA ARG A 76 -6.28 -7.48 7.98
C ARG A 76 -5.51 -8.29 6.93
N ILE A 77 -6.19 -8.90 5.95
CA ILE A 77 -5.55 -9.70 4.91
C ILE A 77 -4.71 -8.80 4.00
N VAL A 78 -5.30 -7.68 3.54
CA VAL A 78 -4.60 -6.68 2.73
C VAL A 78 -3.40 -6.13 3.50
N LEU A 79 -3.59 -5.71 4.75
CA LEU A 79 -2.53 -5.08 5.54
C LEU A 79 -1.37 -6.05 5.84
N ARG A 80 -1.63 -7.35 5.99
CA ARG A 80 -0.57 -8.37 6.08
C ARG A 80 0.19 -8.52 4.77
N ALA A 81 -0.50 -8.54 3.63
CA ALA A 81 0.16 -8.59 2.33
C ALA A 81 1.03 -7.34 2.09
N VAL A 82 0.54 -6.15 2.46
CA VAL A 82 1.32 -4.90 2.41
C VAL A 82 2.53 -4.98 3.34
N ARG A 83 2.39 -5.49 4.57
CA ARG A 83 3.52 -5.73 5.49
C ARG A 83 4.58 -6.62 4.85
N ASP A 84 4.18 -7.71 4.21
CA ASP A 84 5.09 -8.68 3.60
C ASP A 84 5.84 -8.06 2.41
N ALA A 85 5.12 -7.30 1.57
CA ALA A 85 5.73 -6.55 0.47
C ALA A 85 6.72 -5.47 0.99
N VAL A 86 6.36 -4.75 2.06
CA VAL A 86 7.25 -3.78 2.72
C VAL A 86 8.50 -4.46 3.28
N ALA A 87 8.35 -5.65 3.89
CA ALA A 87 9.47 -6.42 4.40
C ALA A 87 10.44 -6.83 3.28
N ALA A 88 9.93 -7.28 2.13
CA ALA A 88 10.73 -7.60 0.95
C ALA A 88 11.53 -6.37 0.47
N LYS A 89 10.88 -5.21 0.34
CA LYS A 89 11.55 -3.95 -0.05
C LYS A 89 12.62 -3.53 0.96
N LEU A 90 12.37 -3.64 2.26
CA LEU A 90 13.40 -3.38 3.28
C LEU A 90 14.59 -4.35 3.16
N ALA A 91 14.36 -5.61 2.82
CA ALA A 91 15.43 -6.59 2.61
C ALA A 91 16.27 -6.26 1.35
N GLU A 92 15.65 -5.72 0.30
CA GLU A 92 16.31 -5.20 -0.90
C GLU A 92 17.12 -3.92 -0.66
N GLY A 93 16.97 -3.28 0.52
CA GLY A 93 17.63 -2.02 0.87
C GLY A 93 16.83 -0.77 0.51
N GLU A 94 15.61 -0.96 0.00
CA GLU A 94 14.67 0.12 -0.25
C GLU A 94 14.12 0.72 1.04
N ARG A 95 13.48 1.89 0.91
CA ARG A 95 13.04 2.70 2.05
C ARG A 95 11.52 2.99 2.03
N PRO A 96 10.64 1.97 2.10
CA PRO A 96 9.19 2.12 2.20
C PRO A 96 8.73 2.62 3.59
N TYR A 97 9.48 3.54 4.21
CA TYR A 97 9.32 3.94 5.61
C TYR A 97 7.96 4.57 5.90
N ALA A 98 7.38 5.29 4.94
CA ALA A 98 6.03 5.83 5.09
C ALA A 98 4.98 4.72 5.21
N ALA A 99 5.11 3.64 4.44
CA ALA A 99 4.23 2.48 4.55
C ALA A 99 4.41 1.76 5.89
N VAL A 100 5.65 1.61 6.37
CA VAL A 100 5.92 1.05 7.72
C VAL A 100 5.21 1.85 8.81
N LEU A 101 5.29 3.18 8.76
CA LEU A 101 4.64 4.05 9.76
C LEU A 101 3.12 4.05 9.62
N ALA A 102 2.58 3.99 8.40
CA ALA A 102 1.14 3.83 8.17
C ALA A 102 0.64 2.48 8.73
N LEU A 103 1.36 1.39 8.47
CA LEU A 103 1.09 0.08 9.07
C LEU A 103 1.18 0.12 10.59
N ALA A 104 2.05 0.97 11.15
CA ALA A 104 2.18 1.30 12.57
C ALA A 104 1.09 2.27 13.09
N GLY A 105 0.09 2.65 12.29
CA GLY A 105 -1.19 3.22 12.75
C GLY A 105 -2.41 2.26 12.71
N ARG A 106 -2.35 1.17 11.95
CA ARG A 106 -3.42 0.16 11.79
C ARG A 106 -3.63 -0.79 12.98
N THR A 107 -4.80 -0.74 13.61
CA THR A 107 -5.20 -1.63 14.72
C THR A 107 -5.54 -3.05 14.26
N GLU A 108 -5.80 -3.25 12.97
CA GLU A 108 -6.08 -4.57 12.38
C GLU A 108 -4.84 -5.49 12.40
N LEU A 109 -3.64 -4.91 12.57
CA LEU A 109 -2.38 -5.62 12.77
C LEU A 109 -1.94 -5.54 14.22
N ALA A 110 -1.47 -6.66 14.76
CA ALA A 110 -0.89 -6.66 16.10
C ALA A 110 0.41 -5.83 16.10
N ALA A 111 0.65 -5.07 17.17
CA ALA A 111 1.86 -4.25 17.29
C ALA A 111 3.14 -5.10 17.12
N ALA A 112 3.15 -6.34 17.62
CA ALA A 112 4.25 -7.28 17.45
C ALA A 112 4.50 -7.65 15.97
N GLU A 113 3.45 -7.79 15.15
CA GLU A 113 3.58 -8.09 13.71
C GLU A 113 4.27 -6.94 12.97
N VAL A 114 3.96 -5.69 13.33
CA VAL A 114 4.56 -4.51 12.69
C VAL A 114 5.97 -4.24 13.22
N ARG A 115 6.20 -4.46 14.53
CA ARG A 115 7.51 -4.31 15.17
C ARG A 115 8.63 -5.10 14.50
N GLN A 116 8.31 -6.28 13.95
CA GLN A 116 9.25 -7.12 13.20
C GLN A 116 9.91 -6.39 12.02
N LEU A 117 9.21 -5.42 11.39
CA LEU A 117 9.77 -4.62 10.30
C LEU A 117 10.98 -3.79 10.75
N GLY A 118 11.02 -3.38 12.02
CA GLY A 118 12.13 -2.64 12.61
C GLY A 118 13.40 -3.48 12.79
N ALA A 119 13.30 -4.81 12.79
CA ALA A 119 14.46 -5.70 12.92
C ALA A 119 15.14 -6.03 11.57
N LEU A 120 14.53 -5.63 10.45
CA LEU A 120 15.06 -5.91 9.12
C LEU A 120 16.26 -5.02 8.78
N ARG A 121 17.19 -5.53 7.97
CA ARG A 121 18.43 -4.83 7.59
C ARG A 121 18.20 -3.44 6.98
N GLY A 122 17.13 -3.26 6.20
CA GLY A 122 16.77 -1.95 5.61
C GLY A 122 16.18 -0.94 6.59
N ALA A 123 15.89 -1.33 7.84
CA ALA A 123 15.32 -0.45 8.85
C ALA A 123 16.40 0.44 9.48
N SER A 124 16.41 1.72 9.09
CA SER A 124 17.30 2.71 9.70
C SER A 124 16.99 2.92 11.20
N ALA A 125 17.96 3.42 11.97
CA ALA A 125 17.76 3.79 13.37
C ALA A 125 16.61 4.81 13.56
N ARG A 126 16.46 5.75 12.61
CA ARG A 126 15.36 6.72 12.59
C ARG A 126 14.00 6.04 12.37
N LEU A 127 13.93 5.06 11.48
CA LEU A 127 12.70 4.29 11.28
C LEU A 127 12.33 3.53 12.55
N ARG A 128 13.29 2.79 13.13
CA ARG A 128 13.07 2.00 14.36
C ARG A 128 12.53 2.85 15.50
N SER A 129 13.15 4.01 15.74
CA SER A 129 12.71 4.93 16.81
C SER A 129 11.29 5.43 16.58
N ARG A 130 10.96 5.82 15.35
CA ARG A 130 9.60 6.31 15.00
C ARG A 130 8.55 5.21 15.03
N LEU A 131 8.92 4.01 14.61
CA LEU A 131 8.06 2.84 14.64
C LEU A 131 7.63 2.53 16.08
N GLU A 132 8.58 2.44 17.01
CA GLU A 132 8.26 2.19 18.43
C GLU A 132 7.36 3.30 19.00
N GLN A 133 7.69 4.57 18.74
CA GLN A 133 6.83 5.69 19.15
C GLN A 133 5.39 5.56 18.63
N HIS A 134 5.19 5.19 17.37
CA HIS A 134 3.84 5.02 16.82
C HIS A 134 3.12 3.83 17.47
N LEU A 135 3.83 2.73 17.74
CA LEU A 135 3.23 1.55 18.36
C LEU A 135 2.83 1.80 19.82
N GLU A 136 3.60 2.60 20.56
CA GLU A 136 3.29 3.01 21.95
C GLU A 136 2.09 3.97 22.03
N LEU A 137 1.86 4.79 21.00
CA LEU A 137 0.71 5.70 20.95
C LEU A 137 -0.62 5.01 20.58
N ARG A 138 -0.60 3.73 20.23
CA ARG A 138 -1.81 2.94 19.90
C ARG A 138 -2.55 2.40 21.12
N THR A 139 -1.84 2.27 22.24
CA THR A 139 -2.35 1.77 23.52
C THR A 139 -3.26 2.78 24.17
#